data_AF-A0A932CGF3-F1
#
_entry.id   AF-A0A932CGF3-F1
#
_cell.length_a   1.000
_cell.length_b   1.000
_cell.length_c   1.000
_cell.angle_alpha   90.00
_cell.angle_beta   90.00
_cell.angle_gamma   90.00
#
_symmetry.space_group_name_H-M   'P 1'
#
loop_
_entity.id
_entity.type
_entity.pdbx_description
1 polymer ?
#
loop_
_entity_poly.entity_id
_entity_poly.type
_entity_poly.pdbx_seq_one_letter_code
_entity_poly.pdbx_strand_id
1 'polypeptide(L)' 'MAKKENEKSQPPSESLQKIEKRLELFDQRLDNIDSIVTAVAERIMKQPIILSVTCSKCGNKISIAVVANERPG' A
#
# COMPACT_ATOMS: atom_id res chain seq x y z
N MET A 1 -0.67 62.64 -9.03
CA MET A 1 0.15 61.43 -9.14
C MET A 1 -0.60 60.31 -8.43
N ALA A 2 -1.24 59.41 -9.18
CA ALA A 2 -1.99 58.29 -8.63
C ALA A 2 -1.41 57.00 -9.20
N LYS A 3 -0.88 56.13 -8.32
CA LYS A 3 -0.55 54.75 -8.66
C LYS A 3 -1.41 53.89 -7.74
N LYS A 4 -2.55 53.43 -8.27
CA LYS A 4 -3.43 52.46 -7.63
C LYS A 4 -3.30 51.12 -8.34
N GLU A 5 -3.03 50.11 -7.52
CA GLU A 5 -3.63 48.78 -7.51
C GLU A 5 -3.47 47.92 -8.77
N ASN A 6 -2.68 46.86 -8.65
CA ASN A 6 -2.86 45.66 -9.47
C ASN A 6 -2.77 44.43 -8.55
N GLU A 7 -3.83 44.23 -7.78
CA GLU A 7 -4.11 42.97 -7.10
C GLU A 7 -4.80 42.07 -8.12
N LYS A 8 -3.99 41.23 -8.79
CA LYS A 8 -4.46 40.30 -9.82
C LYS A 8 -5.14 39.11 -9.13
N SER A 9 -6.41 39.26 -8.80
CA SER A 9 -7.28 38.18 -8.34
C SER A 9 -7.51 37.22 -9.52
N GLN A 10 -6.78 36.10 -9.54
CA GLN A 10 -7.07 35.01 -10.47
C GLN A 10 -8.48 34.47 -10.21
N PRO A 11 -9.24 34.11 -11.27
CA PRO A 11 -10.59 33.60 -11.11
C PRO A 11 -10.55 32.28 -10.33
N PRO A 12 -11.49 32.06 -9.37
CA PRO A 12 -11.56 30.85 -8.54
C PRO A 12 -11.50 29.53 -9.33
N SER A 13 -11.91 29.56 -10.59
CA SER A 13 -11.94 28.41 -11.51
C SER A 13 -10.56 27.86 -11.86
N GLU A 14 -9.53 28.69 -12.02
CA GLU A 14 -8.17 28.22 -12.33
C GLU A 14 -7.54 27.48 -11.15
N SER A 15 -7.86 27.95 -9.94
CA SER A 15 -7.41 27.34 -8.68
C SER A 15 -8.08 25.98 -8.44
N LEU A 16 -9.38 25.88 -8.74
CA LEU A 16 -10.14 24.63 -8.60
C LEU A 16 -9.65 23.56 -9.58
N GLN A 17 -9.45 23.89 -10.85
CA GLN A 17 -8.90 22.96 -11.85
C GLN A 17 -7.50 22.44 -11.46
N LYS A 18 -6.68 23.29 -10.82
CA LYS A 18 -5.36 22.91 -10.34
C LYS A 18 -5.43 21.96 -9.13
N ILE A 19 -6.49 22.04 -8.32
CA ILE A 19 -6.73 21.13 -7.19
C ILE A 19 -7.26 19.79 -7.70
N GLU A 20 -8.21 19.78 -8.63
CA GLU A 20 -8.72 18.56 -9.26
C GLU A 20 -7.60 17.74 -9.89
N LYS A 21 -6.73 18.39 -10.68
CA LYS A 21 -5.57 17.73 -11.30
C LYS A 21 -4.58 17.17 -10.29
N ARG A 22 -4.47 17.77 -9.09
CA ARG A 22 -3.62 17.24 -8.01
C ARG A 22 -4.27 16.02 -7.34
N LEU A 23 -5.58 16.05 -7.13
CA LEU A 23 -6.33 14.93 -6.55
C LEU A 23 -6.33 13.71 -7.46
N GLU A 24 -6.49 13.91 -8.77
CA GLU A 24 -6.42 12.85 -9.78
C GLU A 24 -5.03 12.15 -9.79
N LEU A 25 -3.96 12.93 -9.64
CA LEU A 25 -2.60 12.39 -9.50
C LEU A 25 -2.37 11.67 -8.16
N PHE A 26 -3.09 12.03 -7.10
CA PHE A 26 -3.02 11.32 -5.83
C PHE A 26 -3.77 9.99 -5.89
N ASP A 27 -4.97 9.98 -6.47
CA ASP A 27 -5.79 8.77 -6.66
C ASP A 27 -5.02 7.70 -7.44
N GLN A 28 -4.39 8.10 -8.55
CA GLN A 28 -3.54 7.22 -9.35
C GLN A 28 -2.34 6.65 -8.57
N ARG A 29 -1.80 7.38 -7.58
CA ARG A 29 -0.71 6.88 -6.74
C ARG A 29 -1.21 5.95 -5.64
N LEU A 30 -2.41 6.16 -5.14
CA LEU A 30 -3.04 5.30 -4.14
C LEU A 30 -3.40 3.93 -4.74
N ASP A 31 -3.97 3.89 -5.95
CA ASP A 31 -4.23 2.64 -6.68
C ASP A 31 -2.96 1.79 -6.91
N ASN A 32 -1.85 2.47 -7.22
CA ASN A 32 -0.56 1.81 -7.41
C ASN A 32 0.02 1.25 -6.09
N ILE A 33 -0.29 1.86 -4.94
CA ILE A 33 0.13 1.36 -3.63
C ILE A 33 -0.72 0.17 -3.21
N ASP A 34 -2.03 0.24 -3.40
CA ASP A 34 -2.96 -0.85 -3.05
C ASP A 34 -2.61 -2.16 -3.79
N SER A 35 -2.16 -2.05 -5.04
CA SER A 35 -1.69 -3.20 -5.83
C SER A 35 -0.42 -3.85 -5.27
N ILE A 36 0.53 -3.05 -4.78
CA ILE A 36 1.79 -3.56 -4.19
C ILE A 36 1.50 -4.21 -2.83
N VAL A 37 0.69 -3.57 -2.00
CA VAL A 37 0.34 -4.07 -0.66
C VAL A 37 -0.40 -5.40 -0.76
N THR A 38 -1.36 -5.51 -1.68
CA THR A 38 -2.10 -6.76 -1.92
C THR A 38 -1.18 -7.89 -2.38
N ALA A 39 -0.28 -7.63 -3.34
CA ALA A 39 0.65 -8.63 -3.84
C ALA A 39 1.64 -9.13 -2.76
N VAL A 40 2.05 -8.24 -1.85
CA VAL A 40 2.91 -8.59 -0.71
C VAL A 40 2.14 -9.43 0.31
N ALA A 41 0.90 -9.05 0.63
CA ALA A 41 0.05 -9.80 1.55
C ALA A 41 -0.20 -11.22 1.05
N GLU A 42 -0.55 -11.39 -0.23
CA GLU A 42 -0.71 -12.71 -0.83
C GLU A 42 0.57 -13.54 -0.77
N ARG A 43 1.74 -12.94 -1.04
CA ARG A 43 3.02 -13.66 -0.99
C ARG A 43 3.37 -14.11 0.42
N ILE A 44 3.07 -13.32 1.44
CA ILE A 44 3.31 -13.68 2.85
C ILE A 44 2.36 -14.81 3.28
N MET A 45 1.07 -14.74 2.91
CA MET A 45 0.11 -15.79 3.25
C MET A 45 0.43 -17.13 2.57
N LYS A 46 1.03 -17.10 1.37
CA LYS A 46 1.46 -18.29 0.62
C LYS A 46 2.79 -18.89 1.10
N GLN A 47 3.54 -18.21 1.99
CA GLN A 47 4.82 -18.72 2.48
C GLN A 47 4.64 -19.70 3.66
N PRO A 48 5.22 -20.91 3.61
CA PRO A 48 5.19 -21.85 4.73
C PRO A 48 5.97 -21.31 5.94
N ILE A 49 5.38 -21.40 7.13
CA ILE A 49 6.09 -21.13 8.39
C ILE A 49 6.85 -22.40 8.78
N ILE A 50 8.18 -22.31 8.93
CA ILE A 50 9.01 -23.45 9.32
C ILE A 50 9.24 -23.42 10.84
N LEU A 51 8.66 -24.37 11.55
CA LEU A 51 8.90 -24.60 12.97
C LEU A 51 10.00 -25.64 13.14
N SER A 52 11.08 -25.26 13.81
CA SER A 52 12.17 -26.19 14.15
C SER A 52 12.09 -26.55 15.63
N VAL A 53 11.78 -27.80 15.93
CA VAL A 53 11.62 -28.32 17.30
C VAL A 53 12.58 -29.46 17.53
N THR A 54 13.33 -29.40 18.65
CA THR A 54 14.18 -30.52 19.06
C THR A 54 13.37 -31.51 19.86
N CYS A 55 13.36 -32.78 19.47
CA CYS A 55 12.68 -33.83 20.21
C CYS A 55 13.37 -34.10 21.54
N SER A 56 12.66 -33.94 22.66
CA SER A 56 13.18 -34.21 24.01
C SER A 56 13.47 -35.69 24.29
N LYS A 57 12.94 -36.61 23.48
CA LYS A 57 13.13 -38.06 23.65
C LYS A 57 14.34 -38.63 22.92
N CYS A 58 14.70 -38.08 21.75
CA CYS A 58 15.76 -38.63 20.91
C CYS A 58 16.78 -37.59 20.41
N GLY A 59 16.62 -36.31 20.77
CA GLY A 59 17.56 -35.24 20.41
C GLY A 59 17.52 -34.80 18.95
N ASN A 60 16.73 -35.48 18.11
CA ASN A 60 16.61 -35.15 16.69
C ASN A 60 15.89 -33.82 16.49
N LYS A 61 16.38 -33.03 15.52
CA LYS A 61 15.71 -31.81 15.07
C LYS A 61 14.59 -32.17 14.10
N ILE A 62 13.37 -31.81 14.46
CA ILE A 62 12.17 -31.99 13.65
C ILE A 62 11.87 -30.63 13.01
N SER A 63 11.64 -30.62 11.70
CA SER A 63 11.20 -29.43 10.97
C SER A 63 9.77 -29.64 10.49
N ILE A 64 8.88 -28.72 10.85
CA ILE A 64 7.46 -28.76 10.53
C ILE A 64 7.16 -27.53 9.67
N ALA A 65 6.76 -27.75 8.42
CA ALA A 65 6.27 -26.68 7.55
C ALA A 65 4.76 -26.52 7.72
N VAL A 66 4.33 -25.36 8.22
CA VAL A 66 2.92 -25.00 8.38
C VAL A 66 2.49 -24.15 7.19
N VAL A 67 1.53 -24.64 6.42
CA VAL A 67 0.95 -23.94 5.27
C VAL A 67 -0.51 -23.65 5.58
N ALA A 68 -0.91 -22.39 5.54
CA ALA A 68 -2.32 -22.00 5.61
C ALA A 68 -2.99 -22.30 4.27
N ASN A 69 -4.08 -23.06 4.27
CA ASN A 69 -4.90 -23.30 3.09
C ASN A 69 -6.21 -22.54 3.26
N GLU A 70 -6.39 -21.45 2.51
CA GLU A 70 -7.68 -20.80 2.39
C GLU A 70 -8.59 -21.67 1.53
N ARG A 71 -9.73 -22.11 2.08
CA ARG A 71 -10.76 -22.75 1.25
C ARG A 71 -11.44 -21.65 0.43
N PRO A 72 -11.37 -21.68 -0.91
CA PRO A 72 -12.18 -20.77 -1.71
C PRO A 72 -13.66 -21.12 -1.45
N GLY A 73 -14.40 -20.13 -0.95
CA GLY A 73 -15.85 -20.16 -0.78
C GLY A 73 -16.56 -19.53 -1.96
#